data_AF-A0A353QCG8-F1
#
_entry.id   AF-A0A353QCG8-F1
#
_cell.length_a   1.000
_cell.length_b   1.000
_cell.length_c   1.000
_cell.angle_alpha   90.00
_cell.angle_beta   90.00
_cell.angle_gamma   90.00
#
_symmetry.space_group_name_H-M   'P 1'
#
loop_
_entity.id
_entity.type
_entity.pdbx_description
1 polymer ?
#
loop_
_entity_poly.entity_id
_entity_poly.type
_entity_poly.pdbx_seq_one_letter_code
_entity_poly.pdbx_strand_id
1 'polypeptide(L)'
;TPDTLLDEIYEGIQSKKVDKWASTADGRLTYASLLWKNEAWFKPQIWVEEKELRFGLIKRKDRKHISTKLYTMFHTKFVEMLLSHFDTLFREVTVSAVRTEPDEF
;
A
#
# COMPACT_ATOMS: atom_id res chain seq x y z
N THR A 1 7.66 -2.50 15.10
CA THR A 1 7.80 -3.79 14.37
C THR A 1 6.94 -3.71 13.10
N PRO A 2 6.98 -4.69 12.19
CA PRO A 2 6.04 -4.74 11.06
C PRO A 2 4.58 -4.53 11.47
N ASP A 3 4.14 -5.16 12.56
CA ASP A 3 2.79 -5.01 13.13
C ASP A 3 2.52 -3.57 13.57
N THR A 4 3.43 -2.96 14.34
CA THR A 4 3.27 -1.57 14.81
C THR A 4 3.13 -0.60 13.64
N LEU A 5 3.94 -0.74 12.59
CA LEU A 5 3.84 0.13 11.42
C LEU A 5 2.50 -0.06 10.72
N LEU A 6 2.03 -1.30 10.59
CA LEU A 6 0.75 -1.60 9.96
C LEU A 6 -0.43 -1.00 10.74
N ASP A 7 -0.42 -1.15 12.08
CA ASP A 7 -1.44 -0.59 12.96
C ASP A 7 -1.48 0.95 12.87
N GLU A 8 -0.31 1.60 12.87
CA GLU A 8 -0.19 3.05 12.73
C GLU A 8 -0.67 3.56 11.35
N ILE A 9 -0.44 2.79 10.28
CA ILE A 9 -0.99 3.10 8.96
C ILE A 9 -2.53 3.07 9.00
N TYR A 10 -3.12 2.04 9.60
CA TYR A 10 -4.59 1.95 9.72
C TYR A 10 -5.16 3.08 10.59
N GLU A 11 -4.53 3.36 11.73
CA GLU A 11 -4.94 4.47 12.60
C GLU A 11 -4.81 5.82 11.88
N GLY A 12 -3.74 6.03 11.11
CA GLY A 12 -3.57 7.23 10.29
C GLY A 12 -4.69 7.41 9.25
N ILE A 13 -5.18 6.33 8.67
CA ILE A 13 -6.32 6.34 7.74
C ILE A 13 -7.61 6.65 8.50
N GLN A 14 -7.85 5.95 9.62
CA GLN A 14 -9.08 6.08 10.43
C GLN A 14 -9.23 7.48 11.02
N SER A 15 -8.13 8.03 11.55
CA SER A 15 -8.06 9.41 12.10
C SER A 15 -8.03 10.50 11.03
N LYS A 16 -8.01 10.14 9.74
CA LYS A 16 -7.88 11.05 8.58
C LYS A 16 -6.57 11.84 8.53
N LYS A 17 -5.52 11.40 9.22
CA LYS A 17 -4.15 11.95 9.09
C LYS A 17 -3.56 11.71 7.70
N VAL A 18 -3.94 10.59 7.06
CA VAL A 18 -3.60 10.26 5.65
C VAL A 18 -4.85 10.17 4.78
N ASP A 19 -5.59 11.27 4.70
CA ASP A 19 -6.94 11.39 4.10
C ASP A 19 -7.08 10.96 2.63
N LYS A 20 -5.98 10.88 1.87
CA LYS A 20 -5.96 10.39 0.48
C LYS A 20 -5.94 8.86 0.38
N TRP A 21 -5.85 8.15 1.50
CA TRP A 21 -5.87 6.69 1.57
C TRP A 21 -7.14 6.20 2.27
N ALA A 22 -7.60 5.03 1.88
CA ALA A 22 -8.72 4.34 2.52
C ALA A 22 -8.38 2.85 2.71
N SER A 23 -8.92 2.26 3.77
CA SER A 23 -8.90 0.82 4.00
C SER A 23 -10.25 0.19 3.64
N THR A 24 -10.22 -1.02 3.11
CA THR A 24 -11.41 -1.87 2.94
C THR A 24 -11.66 -2.67 4.22
N ALA A 25 -12.87 -3.24 4.36
CA ALA A 25 -13.22 -4.07 5.50
C ALA A 25 -12.29 -5.29 5.69
N ASP A 26 -11.65 -5.76 4.62
CA ASP A 26 -10.66 -6.85 4.64
C ASP A 26 -9.20 -6.36 4.70
N GLY A 27 -8.97 -5.10 5.09
CA GLY A 27 -7.65 -4.55 5.39
C GLY A 27 -6.82 -4.11 4.17
N ARG A 28 -7.40 -4.07 2.96
CA ARG A 28 -6.66 -3.58 1.79
C ARG A 28 -6.66 -2.07 1.71
N LEU A 29 -5.56 -1.49 1.26
CA LEU A 29 -5.35 -0.05 1.17
C LEU A 29 -5.51 0.43 -0.26
N THR A 30 -6.24 1.53 -0.49
CA THR A 30 -6.40 2.12 -1.83
C THR A 30 -6.26 3.64 -1.79
N TYR A 31 -5.78 4.21 -2.89
CA TYR A 31 -5.68 5.66 -3.04
C TYR A 31 -7.06 6.24 -3.39
N ALA A 32 -7.64 6.99 -2.45
CA ALA A 32 -9.04 7.41 -2.45
C ALA A 32 -9.36 8.61 -3.38
N SER A 33 -8.37 9.18 -4.07
CA SER A 33 -8.61 10.27 -5.03
C SER A 33 -9.50 9.79 -6.20
N LEU A 34 -10.40 10.65 -6.69
CA LEU A 34 -11.42 10.30 -7.68
C LEU A 34 -10.90 9.53 -8.91
N LEU A 35 -9.71 9.89 -9.42
CA LEU A 35 -9.13 9.27 -10.61
C LEU A 35 -8.63 7.83 -10.38
N TRP A 36 -8.23 7.51 -9.15
CA TRP A 36 -7.52 6.27 -8.81
C TRP A 36 -8.30 5.38 -7.85
N LYS A 37 -9.41 5.89 -7.31
CA LYS A 37 -10.27 5.18 -6.40
C LYS A 37 -10.76 3.89 -7.05
N ASN A 38 -10.58 2.77 -6.34
CA ASN A 38 -10.95 1.43 -6.79
C ASN A 38 -10.18 0.92 -8.03
N GLU A 39 -9.08 1.54 -8.45
CA GLU A 39 -8.31 1.04 -9.60
C GLU A 39 -7.36 -0.11 -9.23
N ALA A 40 -6.85 -0.10 -8.00
CA ALA A 40 -6.03 -1.16 -7.40
C ALA A 40 -6.03 -1.04 -5.86
N TRP A 41 -5.49 -2.04 -5.18
CA TRP A 41 -5.33 -2.06 -3.72
C TRP A 41 -4.00 -2.67 -3.32
N PHE A 42 -3.36 -2.14 -2.28
CA PHE A 42 -2.29 -2.84 -1.57
C PHE A 42 -2.89 -3.77 -0.53
N LYS A 43 -2.44 -5.04 -0.53
CA LYS A 43 -2.71 -6.00 0.53
C LYS A 43 -1.46 -6.12 1.42
N PRO A 44 -1.53 -5.70 2.69
CA PRO A 44 -0.42 -5.88 3.62
C PRO A 44 -0.22 -7.36 3.95
N GLN A 45 1.04 -7.75 4.12
CA GLN A 45 1.48 -9.07 4.58
C GLN A 45 2.69 -8.92 5.48
N ILE A 46 2.65 -9.56 6.65
CA ILE A 46 3.78 -9.60 7.59
C ILE A 46 4.58 -10.87 7.31
N TRP A 47 5.84 -10.67 6.96
CA TRP A 47 6.81 -11.73 6.67
C TRP A 47 7.68 -11.90 7.90
N VAL A 48 7.30 -12.86 8.75
CA VAL A 48 7.78 -12.98 10.13
C VAL A 48 9.28 -13.32 10.19
N GLU A 49 9.75 -14.19 9.29
CA GLU A 49 11.15 -14.64 9.27
C GLU A 49 12.09 -13.50 8.86
N GLU A 50 11.69 -12.70 7.88
CA GLU A 50 12.42 -11.55 7.33
C GLU A 50 12.22 -10.28 8.17
N LYS A 51 11.21 -10.26 9.05
CA LYS A 51 10.78 -9.08 9.81
C LYS A 51 10.39 -7.91 8.91
N GLU A 52 9.71 -8.22 7.81
CA GLU A 52 9.29 -7.24 6.81
C GLU A 52 7.76 -7.08 6.79
N LEU A 53 7.33 -5.83 6.56
CA LEU A 53 5.95 -5.54 6.15
C LEU A 53 5.94 -5.34 4.63
N ARG A 54 5.35 -6.27 3.90
CA ARG A 54 5.25 -6.22 2.44
C ARG A 54 3.84 -5.86 2.01
N PHE A 55 3.73 -5.16 0.89
CA PHE A 55 2.47 -4.74 0.32
C PHE A 55 2.38 -5.24 -1.13
N GLY A 56 1.46 -6.15 -1.38
CA GLY A 56 1.19 -6.68 -2.72
C GLY A 56 0.09 -5.88 -3.39
N LEU A 57 0.33 -5.38 -4.59
CA LEU A 57 -0.68 -4.69 -5.38
C LEU A 57 -1.65 -5.72 -5.98
N ILE A 58 -2.94 -5.43 -5.87
CA ILE A 58 -4.04 -6.26 -6.38
C ILE A 58 -4.82 -5.42 -7.40
N LYS A 59 -5.07 -6.00 -8.57
CA LYS A 59 -5.88 -5.35 -9.62
C LYS A 59 -7.38 -5.40 -9.32
N ARG A 60 -8.14 -4.47 -9.90
CA ARG A 60 -9.62 -4.57 -9.97
C ARG A 60 -10.05 -5.85 -10.70
N LYS A 61 -11.16 -6.44 -10.29
CA LYS A 61 -11.62 -7.76 -10.79
C LYS A 61 -11.79 -7.83 -12.31
N ASP A 62 -12.37 -6.81 -12.91
CA ASP A 62 -12.61 -6.64 -14.35
C ASP A 62 -11.35 -6.20 -15.15
N ARG A 63 -10.29 -5.79 -14.47
CA ARG A 63 -9.03 -5.38 -15.11
C ARG A 63 -8.24 -6.63 -15.52
N LYS A 64 -7.71 -6.65 -16.75
CA LYS A 64 -6.88 -7.75 -17.25
C LYS A 64 -5.44 -7.70 -16.72
N HIS A 65 -4.85 -6.51 -16.64
CA HIS A 65 -3.47 -6.28 -16.20
C HIS A 65 -3.33 -4.92 -15.51
N ILE A 66 -2.32 -4.76 -14.66
CA ILE A 66 -1.90 -3.44 -14.15
C ILE A 66 -0.93 -2.82 -15.16
N SER A 67 -1.21 -1.60 -15.59
CA SER A 67 -0.31 -0.85 -16.47
C SER A 67 0.86 -0.28 -15.66
N THR A 68 2.00 -0.05 -16.30
CA THR A 68 3.16 0.63 -15.68
C THR A 68 2.74 1.94 -15.01
N LYS A 69 1.89 2.74 -15.66
CA LYS A 69 1.39 4.00 -15.11
C LYS A 69 0.64 3.79 -13.78
N LEU A 70 -0.23 2.78 -13.70
CA LEU A 70 -0.99 2.48 -12.49
C LEU A 70 -0.07 1.95 -11.38
N TYR A 71 0.84 1.03 -11.73
CA TYR A 71 1.83 0.47 -10.81
C TYR A 71 2.71 1.57 -10.21
N THR A 72 3.31 2.41 -11.05
CA THR A 72 4.13 3.55 -10.63
C THR A 72 3.34 4.51 -9.73
N MET A 73 2.12 4.89 -10.11
CA MET A 73 1.33 5.84 -9.32
C MET A 73 1.04 5.30 -7.92
N PHE A 74 0.59 4.05 -7.80
CA PHE A 74 0.29 3.44 -6.50
C PHE A 74 1.53 3.38 -5.62
N HIS A 75 2.67 2.90 -6.15
CA HIS A 75 3.91 2.78 -5.38
C HIS A 75 4.46 4.15 -4.97
N THR A 76 4.53 5.12 -5.88
CA THR A 76 5.03 6.47 -5.56
C THR A 76 4.17 7.13 -4.48
N LYS A 77 2.84 7.06 -4.59
CA LYS A 77 1.95 7.65 -3.59
C LYS A 77 1.98 6.94 -2.25
N PHE A 78 2.27 5.65 -2.24
CA PHE A 78 2.41 4.89 -1.00
C PHE A 78 3.72 5.23 -0.28
N VAL A 79 4.84 5.26 -1.02
CA VAL A 79 6.14 5.70 -0.49
C VAL A 79 6.08 7.14 0.03
N GLU A 80 5.44 8.06 -0.72
CA GLU A 80 5.21 9.44 -0.28
C GLU A 80 4.46 9.49 1.07
N MET A 81 3.42 8.67 1.22
CA MET A 81 2.65 8.59 2.47
C MET A 81 3.51 8.04 3.63
N LEU A 82 4.28 6.98 3.40
CA LEU A 82 5.16 6.40 4.42
C LEU A 82 6.19 7.42 4.90
N LEU A 83 6.91 8.05 3.97
CA LEU A 83 7.96 9.03 4.29
C LEU A 83 7.41 10.31 4.94
N SER A 84 6.18 10.71 4.62
CA SER A 84 5.61 11.96 5.15
C SER A 84 4.97 11.81 6.53
N HIS A 85 4.59 10.59 6.93
CA HIS A 85 3.75 10.38 8.11
C HIS A 85 4.29 9.33 9.09
N PHE A 86 5.20 8.45 8.66
CA PHE A 86 5.63 7.26 9.39
C PHE A 86 7.15 7.01 9.32
N ASP A 87 7.94 8.01 8.92
CA ASP A 87 9.40 7.93 8.74
C ASP A 87 10.19 7.48 9.98
N THR A 88 9.63 7.66 11.18
CA THR A 88 10.23 7.19 12.44
C THR A 88 9.95 5.72 12.75
N LEU A 89 9.07 5.06 12.00
CA LEU A 89 8.60 3.69 12.25
C LEU A 89 9.23 2.64 11.33
N PHE A 90 10.02 3.05 10.34
CA PHE A 90 10.76 2.15 9.45
C PHE A 90 12.14 2.72 9.09
N ARG A 91 13.04 1.85 8.61
CA ARG A 91 14.42 2.23 8.25
C ARG A 91 14.58 2.44 6.74
N GLU A 92 13.93 1.60 5.95
CA GLU A 92 14.05 1.59 4.50
C GLU A 92 12.74 1.16 3.85
N VAL A 93 12.54 1.61 2.61
CA VAL A 93 11.43 1.21 1.75
C VAL A 93 11.99 0.82 0.40
N THR A 94 11.62 -0.37 -0.06
CA THR A 94 12.04 -0.92 -1.36
C THR A 94 10.83 -1.08 -2.26
N VAL A 95 10.97 -0.71 -3.53
CA VAL A 95 9.92 -0.84 -4.54
C VAL A 95 10.47 -1.66 -5.70
N SER A 96 9.76 -2.71 -6.10
CA SER A 96 10.07 -3.51 -7.28
C SER A 96 9.73 -2.76 -8.57
N ALA A 97 10.48 -3.01 -9.65
CA ALA A 97 10.18 -2.41 -10.95
C ALA A 97 8.99 -3.06 -11.67
N VAL A 98 8.73 -4.33 -11.35
CA VAL A 98 7.70 -5.19 -11.96
C VAL A 98 7.03 -6.05 -10.90
N ARG A 99 5.97 -6.76 -11.31
CA ARG A 99 5.24 -7.72 -10.47
C ARG A 99 6.22 -8.60 -9.67
N THR A 100 6.12 -8.51 -8.35
CA THR A 100 6.93 -9.28 -7.41
C THR A 100 6.02 -9.76 -6.29
N GLU A 101 6.30 -10.91 -5.69
CA GLU A 101 5.53 -11.36 -4.53
C GLU A 101 5.52 -10.25 -3.44
N PRO A 102 4.34 -9.83 -2.91
CA PRO A 102 3.05 -10.52 -2.95
C PRO A 102 1.99 -9.95 -3.93
N ASP A 103 2.41 -9.36 -5.04
CA ASP A 103 1.51 -8.85 -6.09
C ASP A 103 0.60 -9.93 -6.73
N GLU A 104 -0.69 -9.59 -6.89
CA GLU A 104 -1.73 -10.47 -7.45
C GLU A 104 -2.46 -9.80 -8.63
N PHE A 105 -1.83 -9.81 -9.83
CA PHE A 105 -2.41 -9.26 -11.05
C PHE A 105 -1.81 -9.82 -12.35
#